data_AF-A0A7C0X481-F1
#
_entry.id   AF-A0A7C0X481-F1
#
_cell.length_a   1.000
_cell.length_b   1.000
_cell.length_c   1.000
_cell.angle_alpha   90.00
_cell.angle_beta   90.00
_cell.angle_gamma   90.00
#
_symmetry.space_group_name_H-M   'P 1'
#
loop_
_entity.id
_entity.type
_entity.pdbx_description
1 polymer ?
#
loop_
_entity_poly.entity_id
_entity_poly.type
_entity_poly.pdbx_seq_one_letter_code
_entity_poly.pdbx_strand_id
1 'polypeptide(L)'
;MVMDDIKSDERDSLKKRADNYLRRAIEYERDGYVEMASLEYVHYADILWQMGNKEESIKYYETADRLSPLSSHFRNNLGDMYYDLGKRELAAREYAKVVGLYAEQGLLDSAIRLCRSFLEKLPGNITLMYELAELYMKSERTQKAVNEYQRII
;
A
#
# COMPACT_ATOMS: atom_id res chain seq x y z
N MET A 1 7.32 21.13 9.83
CA MET A 1 7.85 20.57 11.08
C MET A 1 8.89 19.54 10.67
N VAL A 2 10.17 19.85 10.84
CA VAL A 2 11.30 19.10 10.28
C VAL A 2 11.42 17.76 11.01
N MET A 3 11.53 16.66 10.28
CA MET A 3 11.50 15.29 10.76
C MET A 3 12.95 14.73 10.96
N ASP A 4 13.90 15.58 11.36
CA ASP A 4 15.34 15.27 11.28
C ASP A 4 16.03 15.22 12.64
N ASP A 5 15.59 14.41 13.60
CA ASP A 5 16.49 14.04 14.71
C ASP A 5 16.11 12.67 15.31
N ILE A 6 16.26 11.61 14.52
CA ILE A 6 16.47 10.27 15.11
C ILE A 6 17.82 10.32 15.82
N LYS A 7 17.83 10.09 17.14
CA LYS A 7 19.07 10.06 17.93
C LYS A 7 20.06 9.08 17.32
N SER A 8 21.36 9.38 17.34
CA SER A 8 22.37 8.54 16.66
C SER A 8 22.28 7.05 17.04
N ASP A 9 22.02 6.76 18.31
CA ASP A 9 21.91 5.39 18.82
C ASP A 9 20.68 4.65 18.26
N GLU A 10 19.58 5.37 18.04
CA GLU A 10 18.36 4.83 17.42
C GLU A 10 18.56 4.61 15.92
N ARG A 11 19.26 5.53 15.24
CA ARG A 11 19.61 5.38 13.83
C ARG A 11 20.54 4.19 13.59
N ASP A 12 21.52 3.97 14.46
CA ASP A 12 22.43 2.82 14.38
C ASP A 12 21.69 1.50 14.65
N SER A 13 20.73 1.50 15.57
CA SER A 13 19.86 0.35 15.83
C SER A 13 18.99 0.01 14.60
N LEU A 14 18.36 1.02 13.99
CA LEU A 14 17.59 0.87 12.76
C LEU A 14 18.45 0.30 11.63
N LYS A 15 19.65 0.84 11.43
CA LYS A 15 20.58 0.36 10.40
C LYS A 15 20.93 -1.11 10.59
N LYS A 16 21.28 -1.53 11.81
CA LYS A 16 21.58 -2.95 12.10
C LYS A 16 20.41 -3.88 11.82
N ARG A 17 19.18 -3.44 12.13
CA ARG A 17 17.96 -4.19 11.81
C ARG A 17 17.76 -4.27 10.29
N ALA A 18 17.91 -3.16 9.59
CA ALA A 18 17.79 -3.08 8.14
C ALA A 18 18.77 -4.06 7.45
N ASP A 19 20.04 -4.03 7.85
CA ASP A 19 21.09 -4.91 7.32
C ASP A 19 20.74 -6.41 7.53
N ASN A 20 20.13 -6.75 8.66
CA ASN A 20 19.69 -8.12 8.94
C ASN A 20 18.51 -8.54 8.04
N TYR A 21 17.49 -7.69 7.90
CA TYR A 21 16.36 -7.95 7.00
C TYR A 21 16.83 -8.12 5.56
N LEU A 22 17.68 -7.21 5.05
CA LEU A 22 18.21 -7.29 3.69
C LEU A 22 19.04 -8.56 3.47
N ARG A 23 19.92 -8.92 4.43
CA ARG A 23 20.73 -10.14 4.33
C ARG A 23 19.84 -11.39 4.22
N ARG A 24 18.81 -11.50 5.06
CA ARG A 24 17.87 -12.63 5.03
C ARG A 24 17.04 -12.65 3.75
N ALA A 25 16.59 -11.49 3.27
CA ALA A 25 15.85 -11.38 2.01
C ALA A 25 16.66 -11.97 0.84
N ILE A 26 17.93 -11.58 0.72
CA ILE A 26 18.83 -12.07 -0.33
C ILE A 26 19.10 -13.57 -0.18
N GLU A 27 19.28 -14.07 1.04
CA GLU A 27 19.48 -15.49 1.31
C GLU A 27 18.24 -16.32 0.91
N TYR A 28 17.06 -15.89 1.33
CA TYR A 28 15.80 -16.53 0.96
C TYR A 28 15.55 -16.49 -0.55
N GLU A 29 15.83 -15.36 -1.21
CA GLU A 29 15.66 -15.23 -2.65
C GLU A 29 16.60 -16.18 -3.41
N ARG A 30 17.88 -16.23 -3.02
CA ARG A 30 18.87 -17.16 -3.57
C ARG A 30 18.43 -18.61 -3.41
N ASP A 31 17.86 -18.94 -2.26
CA ASP A 31 17.45 -20.31 -1.91
C ASP A 31 16.05 -20.66 -2.45
N GLY A 32 15.37 -19.73 -3.13
CA GLY A 32 14.07 -19.93 -3.78
C GLY A 32 12.84 -19.74 -2.89
N TYR A 33 13.01 -19.29 -1.65
CA TYR A 33 11.93 -19.02 -0.70
C TYR A 33 11.31 -17.63 -0.94
N VAL A 34 10.66 -17.44 -2.09
CA VAL A 34 10.20 -16.12 -2.58
C VAL A 34 9.22 -15.40 -1.64
N GLU A 35 8.36 -16.11 -0.93
CA GLU A 35 7.44 -15.51 0.06
C GLU A 35 8.19 -14.94 1.27
N MET A 36 9.19 -15.68 1.76
CA MET A 36 10.04 -15.23 2.87
C MET A 36 10.92 -14.06 2.44
N ALA A 37 11.47 -14.12 1.22
CA ALA A 37 12.23 -13.01 0.65
C ALA A 37 11.38 -11.74 0.52
N SER A 38 10.16 -11.85 -0.03
CA SER A 38 9.20 -10.75 -0.15
C SER A 38 8.91 -10.10 1.21
N LEU A 39 8.63 -10.90 2.24
CA LEU A 39 8.37 -10.39 3.59
C LEU A 39 9.58 -9.67 4.19
N GLU A 40 10.79 -10.23 4.04
CA GLU A 40 12.02 -9.62 4.53
C GLU A 40 12.34 -8.30 3.80
N TYR A 41 12.09 -8.21 2.49
CA TYR A 41 12.21 -6.95 1.75
C TYR A 41 11.22 -5.88 2.22
N VAL A 42 9.98 -6.25 2.55
CA VAL A 42 9.00 -5.33 3.14
C VAL A 42 9.51 -4.78 4.48
N HIS A 43 9.99 -5.65 5.37
CA HIS A 43 10.53 -5.20 6.65
C HIS A 43 11.78 -4.33 6.50
N TYR A 44 12.64 -4.63 5.54
CA TYR A 44 13.76 -3.75 5.19
C TYR A 44 13.27 -2.38 4.72
N ALA A 45 12.28 -2.36 3.82
CA ALA A 45 11.68 -1.14 3.31
C ALA A 45 11.04 -0.27 4.41
N ASP A 46 10.31 -0.88 5.35
CA ASP A 46 9.72 -0.18 6.49
C ASP A 46 10.77 0.57 7.32
N ILE A 47 11.95 -0.03 7.50
CA ILE A 47 13.06 0.61 8.22
C ILE A 47 13.69 1.71 7.37
N LEU A 48 13.86 1.51 6.06
CA LEU A 48 14.32 2.57 5.16
C LEU A 48 13.40 3.79 5.18
N TRP A 49 12.09 3.58 5.19
CA TRP A 49 11.11 4.66 5.33
C TRP A 49 11.30 5.44 6.63
N GLN A 50 11.45 4.73 7.76
CA GLN A 50 11.72 5.35 9.06
C GLN A 50 13.02 6.16 9.06
N MET A 51 14.04 5.68 8.35
CA MET A 51 15.32 6.38 8.21
C MET A 51 15.29 7.56 7.22
N GLY A 52 14.15 7.84 6.59
CA GLY A 52 13.98 8.91 5.60
C GLY A 52 14.35 8.54 4.16
N ASN A 53 14.78 7.30 3.91
CA ASN A 53 15.15 6.81 2.58
C ASN A 53 13.90 6.37 1.79
N LYS A 54 12.98 7.31 1.55
CA LYS A 54 11.61 7.04 1.09
C LYS A 54 11.54 6.40 -0.29
N GLU A 55 12.31 6.89 -1.25
CA GLU A 55 12.33 6.35 -2.62
C GLU A 55 12.87 4.92 -2.66
N GLU A 56 13.88 4.62 -1.85
CA GLU A 56 14.46 3.28 -1.78
C GLU A 56 13.52 2.30 -1.09
N SER A 57 12.85 2.72 -0.01
CA SER A 57 11.76 1.96 0.61
C SER A 57 10.74 1.48 -0.43
N ILE A 58 10.24 2.39 -1.28
CA ILE A 58 9.26 2.05 -2.30
C ILE A 58 9.80 1.02 -3.31
N LYS A 59 11.06 1.15 -3.75
CA LYS A 59 11.67 0.16 -4.66
C LYS A 59 11.70 -1.25 -4.05
N TYR A 60 11.94 -1.36 -2.75
CA TYR A 60 11.94 -2.66 -2.07
C TYR A 60 10.54 -3.21 -1.84
N TYR A 61 9.53 -2.36 -1.62
CA TYR A 61 8.12 -2.76 -1.71
C TYR A 61 7.74 -3.29 -3.10
N GLU A 62 8.18 -2.64 -4.17
CA GLU A 62 7.94 -3.09 -5.55
C GLU A 62 8.68 -4.40 -5.86
N THR A 63 9.88 -4.57 -5.32
CA THR A 63 10.63 -5.83 -5.41
C THR A 63 9.88 -6.94 -4.69
N ALA A 64 9.39 -6.68 -3.47
CA ALA A 64 8.60 -7.62 -2.71
C ALA A 64 7.32 -8.04 -3.45
N ASP A 65 6.57 -7.10 -4.04
CA ASP A 65 5.34 -7.37 -4.81
C ASP A 65 5.62 -8.20 -6.07
N ARG A 66 6.82 -8.06 -6.67
CA ARG A 66 7.24 -8.86 -7.83
C ARG A 66 7.56 -10.30 -7.47
N LEU A 67 8.17 -10.52 -6.30
CA LEU A 67 8.52 -11.85 -5.82
C LEU A 67 7.29 -12.63 -5.34
N SER A 68 6.43 -11.96 -4.58
CA SER A 68 5.16 -12.50 -4.12
C SER A 68 4.15 -11.36 -3.99
N PRO A 69 2.94 -11.49 -4.57
CA PRO A 69 1.93 -10.44 -4.47
C PRO A 69 1.69 -10.00 -3.03
N LEU A 70 1.80 -8.69 -2.80
CA LEU A 70 1.61 -8.13 -1.46
C LEU A 70 0.20 -8.36 -0.95
N SER A 71 0.12 -8.68 0.35
CA SER A 71 -1.12 -8.70 1.10
C SER A 71 -1.80 -7.32 1.08
N SER A 72 -3.11 -7.30 1.33
CA SER A 72 -3.89 -6.06 1.43
C SER A 72 -3.30 -5.06 2.44
N HIS A 73 -2.74 -5.56 3.54
CA HIS A 73 -2.06 -4.74 4.55
C HIS A 73 -0.83 -4.02 3.99
N PHE A 74 0.11 -4.74 3.39
CA PHE A 74 1.32 -4.13 2.83
C PHE A 74 1.03 -3.24 1.62
N ARG A 75 0.01 -3.58 0.85
CA ARG A 75 -0.44 -2.75 -0.27
C ARG A 75 -1.08 -1.44 0.19
N ASN A 76 -1.81 -1.45 1.31
CA ASN A 76 -2.29 -0.22 1.94
C ASN A 76 -1.12 0.65 2.40
N ASN A 77 -0.09 0.08 3.03
CA ASN A 77 1.12 0.81 3.43
C ASN A 77 1.81 1.46 2.21
N LEU A 78 1.95 0.72 1.10
CA LEU A 78 2.51 1.28 -0.14
C LEU A 78 1.67 2.44 -0.69
N GLY A 79 0.34 2.33 -0.63
CA GLY A 79 -0.56 3.42 -0.97
C GLY A 79 -0.36 4.66 -0.08
N ASP A 80 -0.21 4.45 1.24
CA ASP A 80 0.08 5.53 2.20
C ASP A 80 1.46 6.17 1.96
N MET A 81 2.48 5.37 1.63
CA MET A 81 3.80 5.88 1.23
C MET A 81 3.72 6.76 -0.03
N TYR A 82 2.98 6.32 -1.04
CA TYR A 82 2.75 7.13 -2.24
C TYR A 82 1.98 8.41 -1.94
N TYR A 83 0.99 8.34 -1.04
CA TYR A 83 0.25 9.49 -0.57
C TYR A 83 1.17 10.49 0.15
N ASP A 84 2.03 10.04 1.06
CA ASP A 84 2.93 10.91 1.81
C ASP A 84 3.98 11.60 0.91
N LEU A 85 4.33 10.98 -0.21
CA LEU A 85 5.18 11.57 -1.25
C LEU A 85 4.43 12.46 -2.24
N GLY A 86 3.12 12.65 -2.09
CA GLY A 86 2.30 13.43 -3.01
C GLY A 86 2.03 12.75 -4.36
N LYS A 87 2.36 11.47 -4.52
CA LYS A 87 2.11 10.68 -5.74
C LYS A 87 0.68 10.12 -5.73
N ARG A 88 -0.29 11.03 -5.83
CA ARG A 88 -1.73 10.78 -5.61
C ARG A 88 -2.28 9.66 -6.51
N GLU A 89 -1.90 9.63 -7.78
CA GLU A 89 -2.38 8.63 -8.75
C GLU A 89 -1.85 7.23 -8.43
N LEU A 90 -0.61 7.11 -7.98
CA LEU A 90 -0.04 5.83 -7.57
C LEU A 90 -0.67 5.35 -6.27
N ALA A 91 -0.90 6.24 -5.31
CA ALA A 91 -1.61 5.93 -4.07
C ALA A 91 -3.02 5.38 -4.37
N ALA A 92 -3.78 6.06 -5.24
CA ALA A 92 -5.11 5.64 -5.66
C ALA A 92 -5.11 4.23 -6.30
N ARG A 93 -4.10 3.90 -7.12
CA ARG A 93 -4.00 2.57 -7.73
C ARG A 93 -3.76 1.48 -6.68
N GLU A 94 -2.88 1.70 -5.72
CA GLU A 94 -2.64 0.71 -4.66
C GLU A 94 -3.86 0.57 -3.74
N TYR A 95 -4.50 1.67 -3.36
CA TYR A 95 -5.75 1.67 -2.63
C TYR A 95 -6.88 0.91 -3.37
N ALA A 96 -7.04 1.13 -4.68
CA ALA A 96 -8.01 0.43 -5.50
C ALA A 96 -7.78 -1.09 -5.50
N LYS A 97 -6.52 -1.54 -5.60
CA LYS A 97 -6.18 -2.96 -5.47
C LYS A 97 -6.55 -3.52 -4.09
N VAL A 98 -6.30 -2.78 -3.00
CA VAL A 98 -6.73 -3.20 -1.66
C VAL A 98 -8.25 -3.37 -1.61
N VAL A 99 -8.99 -2.40 -2.13
CA VAL A 99 -10.46 -2.45 -2.23
C VAL A 99 -10.92 -3.67 -3.03
N GLY A 100 -10.30 -3.93 -4.18
CA GLY A 100 -10.55 -5.10 -5.03
C GLY A 100 -10.37 -6.42 -4.29
N LEU A 101 -9.26 -6.58 -3.54
CA LEU A 101 -8.99 -7.79 -2.74
C LEU A 101 -10.08 -8.07 -1.70
N TYR A 102 -10.62 -7.05 -1.03
CA TYR A 102 -11.75 -7.22 -0.11
C TYR A 102 -13.04 -7.59 -0.85
N ALA A 103 -13.27 -6.99 -2.03
CA ALA A 103 -14.44 -7.27 -2.84
C ALA A 103 -14.45 -8.72 -3.37
N GLU A 104 -13.30 -9.21 -3.81
CA GLU A 104 -13.10 -10.59 -4.28
C GLU A 104 -13.35 -11.63 -3.18
N GLN A 105 -13.06 -11.27 -1.92
CA GLN A 105 -13.38 -12.09 -0.75
C GLN A 105 -14.87 -12.04 -0.35
N GLY A 106 -15.71 -11.32 -1.11
CA GLY A 106 -17.13 -11.12 -0.78
C GLY A 106 -17.37 -10.12 0.36
N LEU A 107 -16.32 -9.46 0.85
CA LEU A 107 -16.40 -8.49 1.96
C LEU A 107 -16.83 -7.10 1.46
N LEU A 108 -17.92 -7.05 0.70
CA LEU A 108 -18.36 -5.85 -0.04
C LEU A 108 -18.56 -4.63 0.86
N ASP A 109 -19.15 -4.79 2.04
CA ASP A 109 -19.34 -3.66 2.97
C ASP A 109 -18.02 -3.14 3.54
N SER A 110 -17.05 -4.02 3.76
CA SER A 110 -15.71 -3.62 4.18
C SER A 110 -14.97 -2.90 3.06
N ALA A 111 -15.07 -3.41 1.83
CA ALA A 111 -14.50 -2.77 0.64
C ALA A 111 -15.09 -1.36 0.42
N ILE A 112 -16.41 -1.20 0.58
CA ILE A 112 -17.09 0.11 0.49
C ILE A 112 -16.60 1.07 1.56
N ARG A 113 -16.52 0.64 2.83
CA ARG A 113 -16.00 1.49 3.91
C ARG A 113 -14.57 1.94 3.66
N LEU A 114 -13.73 1.00 3.20
CA LEU A 114 -12.33 1.28 2.91
C LEU A 114 -12.18 2.25 1.74
N CYS A 115 -12.89 2.02 0.64
CA CYS A 115 -12.90 2.88 -0.53
C CYS A 115 -13.32 4.32 -0.18
N ARG A 116 -14.35 4.49 0.66
CA ARG A 116 -14.77 5.81 1.15
C ARG A 116 -13.68 6.51 1.97
N SER A 117 -12.99 5.77 2.85
CA SER A 117 -11.85 6.34 3.60
C SER A 117 -10.69 6.77 2.70
N PHE A 118 -10.40 6.02 1.63
CA PHE A 118 -9.41 6.44 0.64
C PHE A 118 -9.85 7.66 -0.17
N LEU A 119 -11.15 7.80 -0.47
CA LEU A 119 -11.71 9.01 -1.08
C LEU A 119 -11.71 10.23 -0.16
N GLU A 120 -11.76 10.05 1.15
CA GLU A 120 -11.53 11.16 2.10
C GLU A 120 -10.10 11.69 2.01
N LYS A 121 -9.11 10.80 1.83
CA LYS A 121 -7.71 11.18 1.57
C LYS A 121 -7.53 11.79 0.17
N LEU A 122 -8.22 11.26 -0.83
CA LEU A 122 -8.07 11.61 -2.25
C LEU A 122 -9.41 12.08 -2.85
N PRO A 123 -9.94 13.25 -2.42
CA PRO A 123 -11.23 13.72 -2.88
C PRO A 123 -11.22 13.96 -4.39
N GLY A 124 -12.24 13.44 -5.08
CA GLY A 124 -12.38 13.57 -6.54
C GLY A 124 -11.51 12.61 -7.35
N ASN A 125 -10.83 11.64 -6.73
CA ASN A 125 -10.06 10.66 -7.47
C ASN A 125 -10.98 9.71 -8.27
N ILE A 126 -10.94 9.84 -9.59
CA ILE A 126 -11.82 9.11 -10.52
C ILE A 126 -11.68 7.58 -10.36
N THR A 127 -10.45 7.06 -10.19
CA THR A 127 -10.23 5.62 -10.00
C THR A 127 -11.00 5.10 -8.80
N LEU A 128 -10.86 5.74 -7.63
CA LEU A 128 -11.55 5.31 -6.42
C LEU A 128 -13.07 5.56 -6.48
N MET A 129 -13.52 6.63 -7.14
CA MET A 129 -14.96 6.87 -7.35
C MET A 129 -15.59 5.79 -8.23
N TYR A 130 -14.88 5.35 -9.27
CA TYR A 130 -15.30 4.25 -10.11
C TYR A 130 -15.37 2.93 -9.32
N GLU A 131 -14.34 2.60 -8.55
CA GLU A 131 -14.35 1.42 -7.67
C GLU A 131 -15.52 1.45 -6.67
N LEU A 132 -15.83 2.60 -6.09
CA LEU A 132 -16.98 2.74 -5.18
C LEU A 132 -18.31 2.47 -5.89
N ALA A 133 -18.47 2.95 -7.12
CA ALA A 133 -19.67 2.71 -7.93
C ALA A 133 -19.82 1.21 -8.28
N GLU A 134 -18.73 0.56 -8.70
CA GLU A 134 -18.69 -0.89 -8.97
C GLU A 134 -19.05 -1.72 -7.73
N LEU A 135 -18.55 -1.33 -6.56
CA LEU A 135 -18.92 -1.98 -5.29
C LEU A 135 -20.40 -1.81 -4.96
N TYR A 136 -20.98 -0.64 -5.23
CA TYR A 136 -22.41 -0.44 -5.06
C TYR A 136 -23.22 -1.29 -6.03
N MET A 137 -22.77 -1.46 -7.27
CA MET A 137 -23.39 -2.41 -8.21
C MET A 137 -23.33 -3.85 -7.69
N LYS A 138 -22.14 -4.31 -7.28
CA LYS A 138 -21.94 -5.67 -6.73
C LYS A 138 -22.72 -5.93 -5.44
N SER A 139 -23.06 -4.90 -4.67
CA SER A 139 -23.86 -4.99 -3.44
C SER A 139 -25.34 -4.68 -3.65
N GLU A 140 -25.83 -4.66 -4.89
CA GLU A 140 -27.23 -4.39 -5.28
C GLU A 140 -27.76 -3.01 -4.84
N ARG A 141 -26.86 -2.06 -4.58
CA ARG A 141 -27.16 -0.67 -4.18
C ARG A 141 -27.20 0.25 -5.39
N THR A 142 -27.98 -0.11 -6.40
CA THR A 142 -27.99 0.50 -7.74
C THR A 142 -28.13 2.03 -7.71
N GLN A 143 -29.02 2.57 -6.88
CA GLN A 143 -29.20 4.04 -6.81
C GLN A 143 -27.93 4.76 -6.34
N LYS A 144 -27.17 4.16 -5.43
CA LYS A 144 -25.89 4.74 -4.97
C LYS A 144 -24.83 4.66 -6.07
N ALA A 145 -24.79 3.55 -6.81
CA ALA A 145 -23.88 3.42 -7.95
C ALA A 145 -24.13 4.49 -9.01
N VAL A 146 -25.40 4.69 -9.41
CA VAL A 146 -25.79 5.73 -10.38
C VAL A 146 -25.34 7.11 -9.92
N ASN A 147 -25.59 7.45 -8.64
CA ASN A 147 -25.18 8.73 -8.10
C ASN A 147 -23.66 8.92 -8.13
N GLU A 148 -22.86 7.88 -7.88
CA GLU A 148 -21.41 7.97 -7.95
C GLU A 148 -20.89 8.08 -9.39
N TYR A 149 -21.43 7.33 -10.35
CA TYR A 149 -21.05 7.48 -11.77
C TYR A 149 -21.36 8.89 -12.30
N GLN A 150 -22.47 9.49 -11.87
CA GLN A 150 -22.83 10.87 -12.23
C GLN A 150 -21.84 11.91 -11.70
N ARG A 151 -21.05 11.59 -10.67
CA ARG A 151 -20.01 12.50 -10.14
C ARG A 151 -18.69 12.39 -10.90
N ILE A 152 -18.53 11.39 -11.77
CA ILE A 152 -17.31 11.16 -12.55
C ILE A 152 -17.34 11.92 -13.89
N ILE A 153 -18.53 12.18 -14.43
CA ILE A 153 -18.77 12.91 -15.68
C ILE A 153 -18.79 14.43 -15.47
#